data_AF-A0A6V7NRG2-F1
#
_entry.id   AF-A0A6V7NRG2-F1
#
_cell.length_a   1.000
_cell.length_b   1.000
_cell.length_c   1.000
_cell.angle_alpha   90.00
_cell.angle_beta   90.00
_cell.angle_gamma   90.00
#
_symmetry.space_group_name_H-M   'P 1'
#
loop_
_entity.id
_entity.type
_entity.pdbx_description
1 polymer ?
#
loop_
_entity_poly.entity_id
_entity_poly.type
_entity_poly.pdbx_seq_one_letter_code
_entity_poly.pdbx_strand_id
1 'polypeptide(L)'
;MLREHVELFTFANTFQGRYDDSLLCVKKYYPSSTGYHDELLWAAAWLYEATNDQYYLNYVSQNAASFGGTGWAVTEFSWDNKYAGVQVLLTKVLLQGGSGAYSDTLKLYQAKGEFFLCSCLQKNNGHNIKLTPGGLLYFDDWNNMQYVASAAYLLTVYSNYLSTSNAKLNCPDGQVDPSDVLKFAKSQADYILGKNPKSMSYLVGYGPNYPTHAHHRGASIPSIFTLPSTVGCVDGFENWYDNPKADPNVILGALVGGPDANDAFSDDRKNYQHTEPTLASNAPLVGVFAKLDSVPDTGDSSSYAASKASPPKKDAPIEFVHKITNTWKTNGTDYFRHEVTGKNVCGKPITYLKLDIENLSGPIYGLKATKAAHMYEFPEWLKALNSKQAFKFVYIQGGEPAKVAVAAYRN
;
A
#
# COMPACT_ATOMS: atom_id res chain seq x y z
N MET A 1 13.70 23.01 17.22
CA MET A 1 12.45 22.33 16.87
C MET A 1 11.22 22.93 17.56
N LEU A 2 10.90 22.66 18.84
CA LEU A 2 9.63 23.13 19.44
C LEU A 2 9.44 24.66 19.39
N ARG A 3 10.48 25.45 19.74
CA ARG A 3 10.42 26.92 19.66
C ARG A 3 10.06 27.41 18.25
N GLU A 4 10.69 26.83 17.23
CA GLU A 4 10.43 27.17 15.82
C GLU A 4 9.01 26.82 15.40
N HIS A 5 8.44 25.70 15.89
CA HIS A 5 7.06 25.32 15.59
C HIS A 5 6.04 26.30 16.20
N VAL A 6 6.32 26.78 17.42
CA VAL A 6 5.51 27.83 18.05
C VAL A 6 5.60 29.12 17.22
N GLU A 7 6.81 29.54 16.83
CA GLU A 7 7.02 30.74 15.98
C GLU A 7 6.28 30.62 14.64
N LEU A 8 6.36 29.47 13.96
CA LEU A 8 5.65 29.21 12.70
C LEU A 8 4.13 29.22 12.85
N PHE A 9 3.61 28.60 13.91
CA PHE A 9 2.17 28.64 14.21
C PHE A 9 1.70 30.07 14.50
N THR A 10 2.45 30.83 15.31
CA THR A 10 2.13 32.23 15.60
C THR A 10 2.10 33.06 14.33
N PHE A 11 3.10 32.90 13.44
CA PHE A 11 3.13 33.56 12.14
C PHE A 11 1.89 33.21 11.30
N ALA A 12 1.61 31.91 11.09
CA ALA A 12 0.49 31.46 10.27
C ALA A 12 -0.87 31.92 10.83
N ASN A 13 -1.04 31.88 12.16
CA ASN A 13 -2.29 32.28 12.82
C ASN A 13 -2.48 33.80 12.81
N THR A 14 -1.41 34.59 12.79
CA THR A 14 -1.46 36.06 12.78
C THR A 14 -1.65 36.61 11.36
N PHE A 15 -0.99 36.00 10.37
CA PHE A 15 -1.00 36.42 8.97
C PHE A 15 -1.68 35.37 8.11
N GLN A 16 -2.99 35.24 8.29
CA GLN A 16 -3.80 34.22 7.64
C GLN A 16 -3.99 34.50 6.15
N GLY A 17 -3.75 33.47 5.34
CA GLY A 17 -3.87 33.53 3.89
C GLY A 17 -3.38 32.24 3.25
N ARG A 18 -3.86 31.95 2.04
CA ARG A 18 -3.36 30.79 1.31
C ARG A 18 -1.98 31.10 0.75
N TYR A 19 -1.04 30.18 0.92
CA TYR A 19 0.33 30.37 0.44
C TYR A 19 0.37 30.49 -1.10
N ASP A 20 -0.53 29.80 -1.79
CA ASP A 20 -0.58 29.73 -3.25
C ASP A 20 -1.17 31.01 -3.88
N ASP A 21 -1.83 31.88 -3.10
CA ASP A 21 -2.19 33.23 -3.54
C ASP A 21 -0.96 34.14 -3.67
N SER A 22 0.10 33.87 -2.90
CA SER A 22 1.38 34.58 -2.99
C SER A 22 2.35 33.94 -4.00
N LEU A 23 2.22 32.63 -4.24
CA LEU A 23 3.11 31.86 -5.12
C LEU A 23 2.34 31.18 -6.25
N LEU A 24 1.78 31.98 -7.17
CA LEU A 24 0.87 31.49 -8.23
C LEU A 24 1.41 30.32 -9.06
N CYS A 25 2.74 30.19 -9.22
CA CYS A 25 3.35 29.10 -9.98
C CYS A 25 3.11 27.71 -9.39
N VAL A 26 2.77 27.60 -8.10
CA VAL A 26 2.54 26.33 -7.40
C VAL A 26 1.11 25.80 -7.55
N LYS A 27 0.14 26.65 -7.92
CA LYS A 27 -1.30 26.29 -8.00
C LYS A 27 -1.57 25.10 -8.93
N LYS A 28 -0.72 24.89 -9.94
CA LYS A 28 -0.82 23.76 -10.87
C LYS A 28 -0.21 22.45 -10.35
N TYR A 29 0.45 22.46 -9.20
CA TYR A 29 1.15 21.30 -8.63
C TYR A 29 0.62 20.95 -7.24
N TYR A 30 0.63 21.92 -6.32
CA TYR A 30 0.20 21.76 -4.93
C TYR A 30 -0.73 22.91 -4.52
N PRO A 31 -1.90 23.08 -5.15
CA PRO A 31 -2.85 24.13 -4.75
C PRO A 31 -3.34 23.92 -3.32
N SER A 32 -3.51 25.00 -2.56
CA SER A 32 -4.14 24.99 -1.24
C SER A 32 -5.65 24.85 -1.40
N SER A 33 -6.14 23.65 -1.67
CA SER A 33 -7.53 23.45 -2.12
C SER A 33 -8.52 23.50 -0.97
N THR A 34 -8.13 22.99 0.20
CA THR A 34 -8.90 23.09 1.46
C THR A 34 -8.72 24.43 2.18
N GLY A 35 -7.71 25.22 1.81
CA GLY A 35 -7.35 26.46 2.47
C GLY A 35 -6.20 26.27 3.47
N TYR A 36 -6.29 26.94 4.63
CA TYR A 36 -5.28 26.88 5.70
C TYR A 36 -5.88 26.57 7.09
N HIS A 37 -7.22 26.45 7.17
CA HIS A 37 -7.91 26.30 8.44
C HIS A 37 -7.64 24.94 9.08
N ASP A 38 -7.62 23.86 8.30
CA ASP A 38 -7.26 22.54 8.79
C ASP A 38 -5.80 22.47 9.21
N GLU A 39 -4.89 23.18 8.54
CA GLU A 39 -3.49 23.30 8.93
C GLU A 39 -3.32 24.01 10.26
N LEU A 40 -4.08 25.08 10.53
CA LEU A 40 -4.05 25.76 11.83
C LEU A 40 -4.55 24.85 12.95
N LEU A 41 -5.64 24.11 12.70
CA LEU A 41 -6.14 23.12 13.66
C LEU A 41 -5.13 21.99 13.88
N TRP A 42 -4.49 21.50 12.81
CA TRP A 42 -3.47 20.45 12.84
C TRP A 42 -2.23 20.87 13.62
N ALA A 43 -1.70 22.05 13.33
CA ALA A 43 -0.55 22.60 14.03
C ALA A 43 -0.85 22.82 15.52
N ALA A 44 -2.01 23.39 15.86
CA ALA A 44 -2.40 23.57 17.26
C ALA A 44 -2.60 22.22 17.98
N ALA A 45 -3.22 21.21 17.34
CA ALA A 45 -3.37 19.89 17.94
C ALA A 45 -2.02 19.21 18.23
N TRP A 46 -1.03 19.33 17.32
CA TRP A 46 0.32 18.82 17.58
C TRP A 46 1.10 19.62 18.62
N LEU A 47 0.94 20.94 18.65
CA LEU A 47 1.55 21.77 19.68
C LEU A 47 0.97 21.44 21.06
N TYR A 48 -0.33 21.17 21.16
CA TYR A 48 -0.93 20.62 22.37
C TYR A 48 -0.30 19.28 22.76
N GLU A 49 -0.24 18.32 21.85
CA GLU A 49 0.37 17.00 22.11
C GLU A 49 1.83 17.12 22.58
N ALA A 50 2.60 18.05 22.03
CA ALA A 50 4.01 18.24 22.36
C ALA A 50 4.25 18.98 23.68
N THR A 51 3.32 19.82 24.12
CA THR A 51 3.54 20.77 25.24
C THR A 51 2.59 20.59 26.42
N ASN A 52 1.44 19.97 26.19
CA ASN A 52 0.28 19.94 27.09
C ASN A 52 -0.23 21.36 27.47
N ASP A 53 0.12 22.40 26.70
CA ASP A 53 -0.34 23.76 26.92
C ASP A 53 -1.81 23.91 26.50
N GLN A 54 -2.65 24.23 27.49
CA GLN A 54 -4.10 24.36 27.33
C GLN A 54 -4.50 25.48 26.36
N TYR A 55 -3.61 26.45 26.08
CA TYR A 55 -3.85 27.44 25.04
C TYR A 55 -4.19 26.77 23.69
N TYR A 56 -3.46 25.73 23.30
CA TYR A 56 -3.65 25.06 22.03
C TYR A 56 -4.90 24.17 22.01
N LEU A 57 -5.21 23.47 23.10
CA LEU A 57 -6.46 22.71 23.21
C LEU A 57 -7.68 23.64 23.18
N ASN A 58 -7.57 24.80 23.84
CA ASN A 58 -8.58 25.85 23.76
C ASN A 58 -8.73 26.37 22.32
N TYR A 59 -7.61 26.63 21.64
CA TYR A 59 -7.61 27.13 20.26
C TYR A 59 -8.34 26.17 19.30
N VAL A 60 -7.98 24.89 19.30
CA VAL A 60 -8.67 23.91 18.42
C VAL A 60 -10.14 23.78 18.77
N SER A 61 -10.49 23.87 20.05
CA SER A 61 -11.88 23.73 20.51
C SER A 61 -12.75 24.95 20.17
N GLN A 62 -12.21 26.16 20.30
CA GLN A 62 -12.93 27.39 19.98
C GLN A 62 -13.12 27.58 18.48
N ASN A 63 -12.11 27.21 17.68
CA ASN A 63 -12.17 27.35 16.22
C ASN A 63 -12.79 26.13 15.52
N ALA A 64 -13.17 25.09 16.27
CA ALA A 64 -13.58 23.80 15.72
C ALA A 64 -14.66 23.88 14.63
N ALA A 65 -15.71 24.66 14.87
CA ALA A 65 -16.82 24.79 13.92
C ALA A 65 -16.52 25.77 12.80
N SER A 66 -15.98 26.96 13.13
CA SER A 66 -15.68 28.02 12.15
C SER A 66 -14.62 27.60 11.14
N PHE A 67 -13.66 26.79 11.58
CA PHE A 67 -12.59 26.27 10.72
C PHE A 67 -12.96 24.93 10.09
N GLY A 68 -14.20 24.45 10.21
CA GLY A 68 -14.67 23.21 9.55
C GLY A 68 -14.28 21.90 10.26
N GLY A 69 -13.43 21.95 11.30
CA GLY A 69 -12.95 20.80 12.06
C GLY A 69 -14.03 19.84 12.58
N THR A 70 -15.16 20.38 13.06
CA THR A 70 -16.32 19.60 13.52
C THR A 70 -17.52 19.67 12.58
N GLY A 71 -17.47 20.53 11.56
CA GLY A 71 -18.53 20.66 10.56
C GLY A 71 -18.46 19.57 9.49
N TRP A 72 -17.26 19.35 8.94
CA TRP A 72 -17.07 18.51 7.76
C TRP A 72 -16.80 17.05 8.11
N ALA A 73 -17.57 16.15 7.48
CA ALA A 73 -17.26 14.74 7.42
C ALA A 73 -16.48 14.51 6.13
N VAL A 74 -15.17 14.27 6.24
CA VAL A 74 -14.28 14.11 5.08
C VAL A 74 -14.02 12.63 4.79
N THR A 75 -13.72 12.32 3.53
CA THR A 75 -13.40 10.96 3.08
C THR A 75 -11.94 10.82 2.64
N GLU A 76 -11.07 11.75 3.05
CA GLU A 76 -9.64 11.73 2.70
C GLU A 76 -8.77 12.34 3.80
N PHE A 77 -7.50 11.94 3.82
CA PHE A 77 -6.40 12.57 4.54
C PHE A 77 -5.21 12.65 3.58
N SER A 78 -4.65 13.84 3.39
CA SER A 78 -3.65 14.07 2.34
C SER A 78 -2.68 15.19 2.71
N TRP A 79 -1.77 15.50 1.80
CA TRP A 79 -0.86 16.63 1.92
C TRP A 79 -1.59 17.99 1.93
N ASP A 80 -2.82 18.06 1.41
CA ASP A 80 -3.66 19.27 1.38
C ASP A 80 -4.70 19.23 2.51
N ASN A 81 -5.39 18.10 2.73
CA ASN A 81 -6.51 18.00 3.67
C ASN A 81 -6.13 17.30 4.98
N LYS A 82 -6.18 18.04 6.11
CA LYS A 82 -5.77 17.56 7.44
C LYS A 82 -6.95 17.26 8.37
N TYR A 83 -8.19 17.47 7.93
CA TYR A 83 -9.37 17.34 8.80
C TYR A 83 -9.47 15.95 9.44
N ALA A 84 -9.37 14.87 8.67
CA ALA A 84 -9.40 13.50 9.20
C ALA A 84 -8.28 13.25 10.22
N GLY A 85 -7.08 13.77 9.96
CA GLY A 85 -5.94 13.69 10.88
C GLY A 85 -6.20 14.41 12.20
N VAL A 86 -6.66 15.67 12.15
CA VAL A 86 -7.03 16.47 13.34
C VAL A 86 -8.12 15.77 14.15
N GLN A 87 -9.16 15.29 13.49
CA GLN A 87 -10.31 14.61 14.11
C GLN A 87 -9.86 13.34 14.85
N VAL A 88 -9.00 12.53 14.21
CA VAL A 88 -8.40 11.34 14.82
C VAL A 88 -7.49 11.71 16.00
N LEU A 89 -6.61 12.71 15.84
CA LEU A 89 -5.67 13.12 16.88
C LEU A 89 -6.39 13.64 18.13
N LEU A 90 -7.39 14.51 17.96
CA LEU A 90 -8.16 15.07 19.08
C LEU A 90 -9.04 14.03 19.79
N THR A 91 -9.41 12.95 19.11
CA THR A 91 -10.09 11.82 19.75
C THR A 91 -9.21 11.15 20.81
N LYS A 92 -7.89 11.10 20.60
CA LYS A 92 -6.95 10.58 21.61
C LYS A 92 -7.09 11.31 22.94
N VAL A 93 -7.17 12.64 22.90
CA VAL A 93 -7.28 13.49 24.08
C VAL A 93 -8.55 13.16 24.87
N LEU A 94 -9.66 12.95 24.16
CA LEU A 94 -10.94 12.52 24.74
C LEU A 94 -10.83 11.14 25.40
N LEU A 95 -10.29 10.15 24.67
CA LEU A 95 -10.17 8.78 25.15
C LEU A 95 -9.23 8.64 26.35
N GLN A 96 -8.21 9.50 26.44
CA GLN A 96 -7.28 9.54 27.58
C GLN A 96 -7.79 10.34 28.78
N GLY A 97 -9.03 10.85 28.73
CA GLY A 97 -9.64 11.62 29.82
C GLY A 97 -9.12 13.05 29.96
N GLY A 98 -8.35 13.55 29.00
CA GLY A 98 -7.76 14.90 28.99
C GLY A 98 -8.71 15.98 28.46
N SER A 99 -10.00 15.70 28.29
CA SER A 99 -10.93 16.59 27.59
C SER A 99 -11.37 17.82 28.39
N GLY A 100 -11.41 17.73 29.72
CA GLY A 100 -11.84 18.83 30.60
C GLY A 100 -13.15 19.49 30.12
N ALA A 101 -13.15 20.84 30.07
CA ALA A 101 -14.28 21.64 29.61
C ALA A 101 -14.59 21.50 28.11
N TYR A 102 -13.71 20.87 27.32
CA TYR A 102 -13.84 20.75 25.87
C TYR A 102 -14.44 19.42 25.40
N SER A 103 -14.89 18.57 26.34
CA SER A 103 -15.46 17.24 26.07
C SER A 103 -16.47 17.22 24.92
N ASP A 104 -17.42 18.15 24.88
CA ASP A 104 -18.48 18.12 23.88
C ASP A 104 -17.94 18.43 22.47
N THR A 105 -17.02 19.39 22.34
CA THR A 105 -16.34 19.65 21.07
C THR A 105 -15.48 18.48 20.63
N LEU A 106 -14.75 17.83 21.55
CA LEU A 106 -13.92 16.68 21.21
C LEU A 106 -14.75 15.46 20.79
N LYS A 107 -15.96 15.27 21.35
CA LYS A 107 -16.91 14.26 20.87
C LYS A 107 -17.36 14.52 19.44
N LEU A 108 -17.52 15.79 19.03
CA LEU A 108 -17.82 16.12 17.64
C LEU A 108 -16.64 15.80 16.72
N TYR A 109 -15.41 16.09 17.14
CA TYR A 109 -14.21 15.66 16.39
C TYR A 109 -14.15 14.14 16.26
N GLN A 110 -14.41 13.40 17.35
CA GLN A 110 -14.50 11.95 17.33
C GLN A 110 -15.53 11.48 16.32
N ALA A 111 -16.76 12.02 16.33
CA ALA A 111 -17.81 11.62 15.40
C ALA A 111 -17.39 11.81 13.92
N LYS A 112 -16.64 12.86 13.59
CA LYS A 112 -16.14 13.08 12.22
C LYS A 112 -14.97 12.16 11.86
N GLY A 113 -14.05 11.92 12.79
CA GLY A 113 -12.97 10.95 12.59
C GLY A 113 -13.50 9.52 12.42
N GLU A 114 -14.47 9.12 13.25
CA GLU A 114 -15.12 7.81 13.15
C GLU A 114 -15.89 7.67 11.83
N PHE A 115 -16.54 8.73 11.33
CA PHE A 115 -17.14 8.70 9.98
C PHE A 115 -16.13 8.30 8.90
N PHE A 116 -14.95 8.94 8.88
CA PHE A 116 -13.89 8.62 7.91
C PHE A 116 -13.42 7.16 8.05
N LEU A 117 -13.15 6.71 9.28
CA LEU A 117 -12.66 5.36 9.54
C LEU A 117 -13.70 4.29 9.19
N CYS A 118 -14.97 4.52 9.54
CA CYS A 118 -16.07 3.64 9.19
C CYS A 118 -16.30 3.59 7.67
N SER A 119 -16.10 4.71 6.97
CA SER A 119 -16.17 4.78 5.51
C SER A 119 -15.10 3.91 4.85
N CYS A 120 -13.88 3.89 5.41
CA CYS A 120 -12.80 3.00 4.96
C CYS A 120 -13.20 1.52 5.16
N LEU A 121 -13.72 1.19 6.35
CA LEU A 121 -14.05 -0.17 6.78
C LEU A 121 -15.31 -0.76 6.13
N GLN A 122 -15.94 -0.04 5.20
CA GLN A 122 -17.20 -0.43 4.56
C GLN A 122 -18.37 -0.57 5.56
N LYS A 123 -18.37 0.22 6.62
CA LYS A 123 -19.33 0.14 7.73
C LYS A 123 -20.10 1.44 7.99
N ASN A 124 -20.19 2.31 6.99
CA ASN A 124 -20.74 3.66 7.13
C ASN A 124 -22.14 3.81 6.50
N ASN A 125 -22.99 2.78 6.57
CA ASN A 125 -24.37 2.81 6.06
C ASN A 125 -24.47 3.30 4.61
N GLY A 126 -23.61 2.75 3.75
CA GLY A 126 -23.54 3.10 2.32
C GLY A 126 -22.67 4.33 1.99
N HIS A 127 -22.24 5.14 2.97
CA HIS A 127 -21.31 6.26 2.78
C HIS A 127 -19.85 5.80 2.82
N ASN A 128 -19.53 4.75 2.07
CA ASN A 128 -18.23 4.09 2.07
C ASN A 128 -17.32 4.61 0.95
N ILE A 129 -16.01 4.65 1.21
CA ILE A 129 -15.00 4.82 0.17
C ILE A 129 -15.05 3.59 -0.73
N LYS A 130 -14.88 3.78 -2.04
CA LYS A 130 -14.95 2.67 -2.99
C LYS A 130 -13.80 1.69 -2.75
N LEU A 131 -14.07 0.41 -2.99
CA LEU A 131 -13.05 -0.61 -3.11
C LEU A 131 -12.91 -1.03 -4.58
N THR A 132 -11.69 -1.24 -5.02
CA THR A 132 -11.42 -2.00 -6.25
C THR A 132 -11.91 -3.45 -6.10
N PRO A 133 -12.13 -4.20 -7.19
CA PRO A 133 -12.42 -5.63 -7.12
C PRO A 133 -11.41 -6.44 -6.28
N GLY A 134 -10.14 -6.02 -6.26
CA GLY A 134 -9.06 -6.61 -5.48
C GLY A 134 -9.00 -6.17 -4.02
N GLY A 135 -9.87 -5.26 -3.58
CA GLY A 135 -9.99 -4.83 -2.18
C GLY A 135 -9.12 -3.65 -1.76
N LEU A 136 -8.60 -2.87 -2.71
CA LEU A 136 -7.88 -1.62 -2.45
C LEU A 136 -8.87 -0.46 -2.27
N LEU A 137 -8.67 0.40 -1.28
CA LEU A 137 -9.38 1.68 -1.18
C LEU A 137 -9.11 2.55 -2.41
N TYR A 138 -10.14 3.13 -2.99
CA TYR A 138 -10.04 3.93 -4.21
C TYR A 138 -10.68 5.31 -4.04
N PHE A 139 -9.84 6.33 -4.04
CA PHE A 139 -10.19 7.73 -3.77
C PHE A 139 -10.15 8.58 -5.04
N ASP A 140 -9.04 8.48 -5.76
CA ASP A 140 -8.75 9.24 -6.98
C ASP A 140 -7.96 8.35 -7.96
N ASP A 141 -8.05 8.67 -9.25
CA ASP A 141 -7.28 7.97 -10.28
C ASP A 141 -5.81 8.40 -10.28
N TRP A 142 -5.55 9.67 -9.97
CA TRP A 142 -4.20 10.20 -9.86
C TRP A 142 -3.57 9.82 -8.51
N ASN A 143 -2.56 8.96 -8.57
CA ASN A 143 -1.74 8.59 -7.41
C ASN A 143 -2.59 8.16 -6.20
N ASN A 144 -3.54 7.26 -6.44
CA ASN A 144 -4.45 6.73 -5.43
C ASN A 144 -3.72 6.27 -4.16
N MET A 145 -2.52 5.68 -4.32
CA MET A 145 -1.72 5.12 -3.24
C MET A 145 -1.35 6.13 -2.14
N GLN A 146 -1.35 7.44 -2.41
CA GLN A 146 -1.15 8.45 -1.36
C GLN A 146 -2.30 8.43 -0.32
N TYR A 147 -3.53 8.28 -0.79
CA TYR A 147 -4.71 8.26 0.05
C TYR A 147 -4.86 6.92 0.76
N VAL A 148 -4.54 5.83 0.07
CA VAL A 148 -4.48 4.48 0.67
C VAL A 148 -3.49 4.44 1.83
N ALA A 149 -2.27 4.95 1.62
CA ALA A 149 -1.23 4.98 2.65
C ALA A 149 -1.67 5.81 3.86
N SER A 150 -2.21 7.01 3.62
CA SER A 150 -2.72 7.91 4.66
C SER A 150 -3.90 7.32 5.44
N ALA A 151 -4.85 6.68 4.75
CA ALA A 151 -5.99 6.00 5.38
C ALA A 151 -5.53 4.81 6.23
N ALA A 152 -4.63 3.96 5.68
CA ALA A 152 -4.04 2.84 6.43
C ALA A 152 -3.30 3.33 7.67
N TYR A 153 -2.59 4.46 7.59
CA TYR A 153 -1.93 5.10 8.74
C TYR A 153 -2.94 5.54 9.81
N LEU A 154 -4.00 6.27 9.45
CA LEU A 154 -4.99 6.71 10.43
C LEU A 154 -5.75 5.54 11.06
N LEU A 155 -6.10 4.51 10.30
CA LEU A 155 -6.69 3.26 10.83
C LEU A 155 -5.74 2.59 11.84
N THR A 156 -4.46 2.53 11.51
CA THR A 156 -3.41 1.99 12.38
C THR A 156 -3.31 2.77 13.69
N VAL A 157 -3.23 4.10 13.61
CA VAL A 157 -3.17 5.00 14.77
C VAL A 157 -4.42 4.85 15.64
N TYR A 158 -5.60 4.88 15.02
CA TYR A 158 -6.85 4.82 15.75
C TYR A 158 -7.09 3.46 16.42
N SER A 159 -6.69 2.36 15.76
CA SER A 159 -6.71 1.03 16.39
C SER A 159 -5.89 1.00 17.69
N ASN A 160 -4.78 1.73 17.73
CA ASN A 160 -3.94 1.83 18.92
C ASN A 160 -4.60 2.66 20.03
N TYR A 161 -5.26 3.77 19.68
CA TYR A 161 -6.03 4.58 20.63
C TYR A 161 -7.15 3.78 21.28
N LEU A 162 -7.91 3.04 20.48
CA LEU A 162 -8.99 2.19 20.97
C LEU A 162 -8.45 1.07 21.87
N SER A 163 -7.39 0.38 21.45
CA SER A 163 -6.78 -0.70 22.24
C SER A 163 -6.29 -0.20 23.60
N THR A 164 -5.60 0.95 23.63
CA THR A 164 -5.05 1.53 24.86
C THR A 164 -6.15 1.98 25.83
N SER A 165 -7.31 2.37 25.28
CA SER A 165 -8.44 2.90 26.06
C SER A 165 -9.53 1.85 26.32
N ASN A 166 -9.30 0.59 25.95
CA ASN A 166 -10.28 -0.50 26.00
C ASN A 166 -11.64 -0.11 25.36
N ALA A 167 -11.57 0.61 24.24
CA ALA A 167 -12.72 1.11 23.51
C ALA A 167 -12.93 0.34 22.20
N LYS A 168 -14.10 0.52 21.58
CA LYS A 168 -14.44 0.01 20.25
C LYS A 168 -14.82 1.16 19.33
N LEU A 169 -14.61 0.99 18.03
CA LEU A 169 -15.08 1.93 17.03
C LEU A 169 -16.59 1.74 16.84
N ASN A 170 -17.36 2.84 16.91
CA ASN A 170 -18.80 2.80 16.70
C ASN A 170 -19.13 3.22 15.26
N CYS A 171 -19.37 2.23 14.40
CA CYS A 171 -19.84 2.50 13.04
C CYS A 171 -21.36 2.35 12.92
N PRO A 172 -22.01 3.03 11.95
CA PRO A 172 -23.42 2.84 11.64
C PRO A 172 -23.82 1.36 11.45
N ASP A 173 -22.95 0.57 10.81
CA ASP A 173 -23.22 -0.86 10.53
C ASP A 173 -22.72 -1.80 11.64
N GLY A 174 -22.46 -1.27 12.83
CA GLY A 174 -22.09 -2.02 14.03
C GLY A 174 -20.71 -1.67 14.60
N GLN A 175 -20.47 -2.13 15.83
CA GLN A 175 -19.19 -1.92 16.51
C GLN A 175 -18.06 -2.74 15.87
N VAL A 176 -16.86 -2.16 15.84
CA VAL A 176 -15.65 -2.80 15.28
C VAL A 176 -14.58 -2.85 16.36
N ASP A 177 -14.01 -4.05 16.54
CA ASP A 177 -12.93 -4.25 17.50
C ASP A 177 -11.60 -3.64 16.99
N PRO A 178 -10.72 -3.16 17.89
CA PRO A 178 -9.46 -2.55 17.48
C PRO A 178 -8.60 -3.46 16.60
N SER A 179 -8.63 -4.78 16.85
CA SER A 179 -7.94 -5.78 16.03
C SER A 179 -8.46 -5.84 14.60
N ASP A 180 -9.77 -5.66 14.38
CA ASP A 180 -10.36 -5.67 13.04
C ASP A 180 -10.04 -4.39 12.28
N VAL A 181 -9.96 -3.24 12.97
CA VAL A 181 -9.48 -1.98 12.39
C VAL A 181 -8.04 -2.14 11.90
N LEU A 182 -7.15 -2.71 12.74
CA LEU A 182 -5.76 -2.95 12.38
C LEU A 182 -5.63 -4.00 11.26
N LYS A 183 -6.47 -5.04 11.27
CA LYS A 183 -6.50 -6.07 10.22
C LYS A 183 -6.86 -5.49 8.85
N PHE A 184 -7.77 -4.51 8.80
CA PHE A 184 -8.07 -3.81 7.56
C PHE A 184 -6.93 -2.88 7.12
N ALA A 185 -6.29 -2.15 8.05
CA ALA A 185 -5.08 -1.38 7.71
C ALA A 185 -3.97 -2.28 7.13
N LYS A 186 -3.77 -3.46 7.72
CA LYS A 186 -2.86 -4.49 7.22
C LYS A 186 -3.25 -4.98 5.84
N SER A 187 -4.54 -5.13 5.51
CA SER A 187 -4.95 -5.59 4.18
C SER A 187 -4.53 -4.61 3.07
N GLN A 188 -4.57 -3.30 3.36
CA GLN A 188 -4.10 -2.28 2.42
C GLN A 188 -2.57 -2.33 2.26
N ALA A 189 -1.83 -2.51 3.37
CA ALA A 189 -0.39 -2.73 3.33
C ALA A 189 -0.02 -4.02 2.55
N ASP A 190 -0.72 -5.13 2.80
CA ASP A 190 -0.53 -6.39 2.07
C ASP A 190 -0.81 -6.21 0.57
N TYR A 191 -1.87 -5.46 0.20
CA TYR A 191 -2.16 -5.14 -1.19
C TYR A 191 -0.99 -4.38 -1.83
N ILE A 192 -0.47 -3.34 -1.19
CA ILE A 192 0.70 -2.57 -1.65
C ILE A 192 1.93 -3.48 -1.84
N LEU A 193 2.12 -4.45 -0.94
CA LEU A 193 3.26 -5.35 -0.94
C LEU A 193 3.10 -6.58 -1.87
N GLY A 194 1.96 -6.72 -2.56
CA GLY A 194 1.77 -7.71 -3.62
C GLY A 194 0.60 -8.67 -3.45
N LYS A 195 -0.20 -8.55 -2.39
CA LYS A 195 -1.45 -9.31 -2.22
C LYS A 195 -2.59 -8.65 -3.00
N ASN A 196 -2.42 -8.59 -4.31
CA ASN A 196 -3.37 -7.98 -5.26
C ASN A 196 -3.52 -8.85 -6.52
N PRO A 197 -4.51 -8.56 -7.39
CA PRO A 197 -4.76 -9.37 -8.60
C PRO A 197 -3.57 -9.52 -9.54
N LYS A 198 -2.60 -8.59 -9.50
CA LYS A 198 -1.37 -8.65 -10.31
C LYS A 198 -0.22 -9.40 -9.66
N SER A 199 -0.34 -9.81 -8.38
CA SER A 199 0.78 -10.39 -7.61
C SER A 199 2.06 -9.55 -7.75
N MET A 200 1.91 -8.23 -7.69
CA MET A 200 2.98 -7.24 -7.91
C MET A 200 3.05 -6.29 -6.72
N SER A 201 4.22 -6.08 -6.14
CA SER A 201 4.40 -5.01 -5.17
C SER A 201 4.38 -3.67 -5.88
N TYR A 202 3.62 -2.71 -5.36
CA TYR A 202 3.68 -1.30 -5.80
C TYR A 202 4.77 -0.50 -5.06
N LEU A 203 5.55 -1.16 -4.19
CA LEU A 203 6.73 -0.60 -3.54
C LEU A 203 7.97 -1.03 -4.34
N VAL A 204 8.61 -0.08 -5.01
CA VAL A 204 9.74 -0.34 -5.91
C VAL A 204 10.87 -1.07 -5.17
N GLY A 205 11.35 -2.17 -5.75
CA GLY A 205 12.42 -3.00 -5.21
C GLY A 205 12.00 -3.98 -4.10
N TYR A 206 10.71 -4.04 -3.75
CA TYR A 206 10.19 -5.02 -2.78
C TYR A 206 9.59 -6.25 -3.47
N GLY A 207 10.01 -7.44 -3.02
CA GLY A 207 9.54 -8.71 -3.56
C GLY A 207 10.09 -9.01 -4.98
N PRO A 208 9.65 -10.13 -5.58
CA PRO A 208 10.18 -10.59 -6.87
C PRO A 208 9.55 -9.89 -8.10
N ASN A 209 8.48 -9.12 -7.91
CA ASN A 209 7.72 -8.47 -9.00
C ASN A 209 7.28 -7.08 -8.53
N TYR A 210 7.85 -6.03 -9.14
CA TYR A 210 7.62 -4.63 -8.79
C TYR A 210 7.78 -3.73 -10.04
N PRO A 211 7.23 -2.49 -10.05
CA PRO A 211 7.39 -1.52 -11.13
C PRO A 211 8.86 -1.21 -11.43
N THR A 212 9.22 -1.24 -12.71
CA THR A 212 10.58 -0.98 -13.21
C THR A 212 10.68 0.27 -14.08
N HIS A 213 9.56 0.97 -14.30
CA HIS A 213 9.46 2.20 -15.10
C HIS A 213 8.77 3.30 -14.28
N ALA A 214 9.33 3.65 -13.13
CA ALA A 214 8.79 4.72 -12.29
C ALA A 214 8.94 6.07 -13.00
N HIS A 215 7.93 6.95 -12.86
CA HIS A 215 8.03 8.34 -13.33
C HIS A 215 8.99 9.13 -12.44
N HIS A 216 10.29 8.87 -12.55
CA HIS A 216 11.29 9.50 -11.70
C HIS A 216 12.61 9.70 -12.46
N ARG A 217 13.02 10.95 -12.64
CA ARG A 217 14.22 11.32 -13.43
C ARG A 217 15.50 10.67 -12.89
N GLY A 218 15.68 10.65 -11.57
CA GLY A 218 16.82 10.00 -10.95
C GLY A 218 16.80 8.46 -11.05
N ALA A 219 15.64 7.87 -11.38
CA ALA A 219 15.54 6.44 -11.64
C ALA A 219 15.85 6.16 -13.12
N SER A 220 15.25 6.93 -14.03
CA SER A 220 15.31 6.72 -15.47
C SER A 220 16.62 7.15 -16.15
N ILE A 221 17.33 8.13 -15.58
CA ILE A 221 18.62 8.61 -16.10
C ILE A 221 19.76 7.87 -15.40
N PRO A 222 20.72 7.25 -16.12
CA PRO A 222 21.85 6.55 -15.51
C PRO A 222 22.62 7.45 -14.54
N SER A 223 23.10 6.85 -13.45
CA SER A 223 23.98 7.54 -12.51
C SER A 223 25.23 8.11 -13.20
N ILE A 224 25.77 9.20 -12.65
CA ILE A 224 27.02 9.83 -13.10
C ILE A 224 28.22 8.85 -13.10
N PHE A 225 28.15 7.78 -12.31
CA PHE A 225 29.17 6.72 -12.30
C PHE A 225 29.09 5.78 -13.52
N THR A 226 27.93 5.69 -14.16
CA THR A 226 27.69 4.88 -15.36
C THR A 226 27.78 5.73 -16.63
N LEU A 227 27.24 6.94 -16.58
CA LEU A 227 27.30 7.93 -17.65
C LEU A 227 27.93 9.23 -17.10
N PRO A 228 29.26 9.42 -17.24
CA PRO A 228 29.97 10.56 -16.65
C PRO A 228 29.64 11.94 -17.25
N SER A 229 28.83 12.00 -18.31
CA SER A 229 28.40 13.24 -18.94
C SER A 229 27.14 13.81 -18.30
N THR A 230 27.06 15.13 -18.18
CA THR A 230 25.81 15.82 -17.80
C THR A 230 24.69 15.51 -18.78
N VAL A 231 23.50 15.21 -18.26
CA VAL A 231 22.27 15.06 -19.05
C VAL A 231 21.46 16.34 -18.92
N GLY A 232 21.24 17.06 -20.03
CA GLY A 232 20.43 18.27 -20.05
C GLY A 232 18.93 17.98 -19.89
N CYS A 233 18.11 19.02 -19.64
CA CYS A 233 16.66 18.85 -19.51
C CYS A 233 16.00 18.26 -20.77
N VAL A 234 16.41 18.75 -21.95
CA VAL A 234 15.92 18.25 -23.25
C VAL A 234 16.37 16.81 -23.46
N ASP A 235 17.65 16.50 -23.20
CA ASP A 235 18.17 15.13 -23.29
C ASP A 235 17.45 14.17 -22.33
N GLY A 236 17.14 14.65 -21.12
CA GLY A 236 16.34 13.96 -20.10
C GLY A 236 14.99 13.51 -20.65
N PHE A 237 14.34 14.38 -21.42
CA PHE A 237 13.06 14.08 -22.05
C PHE A 237 13.25 13.17 -23.27
N GLU A 238 14.03 13.61 -24.26
CA GLU A 238 14.14 12.92 -25.55
C GLU A 238 14.79 11.53 -25.46
N ASN A 239 15.76 11.34 -24.56
CA ASN A 239 16.54 10.10 -24.50
C ASN A 239 16.11 9.14 -23.37
N TRP A 240 15.50 9.67 -22.30
CA TRP A 240 15.27 8.90 -21.07
C TRP A 240 13.80 8.79 -20.67
N TYR A 241 12.99 9.82 -20.90
CA TYR A 241 11.57 9.77 -20.55
C TYR A 241 10.81 8.72 -21.36
N ASP A 242 10.98 8.75 -22.69
CA ASP A 242 10.33 7.83 -23.63
C ASP A 242 11.04 6.49 -23.80
N ASN A 243 12.13 6.24 -23.08
CA ASN A 243 12.94 5.04 -23.23
C ASN A 243 12.18 3.79 -22.75
N PRO A 244 11.95 2.77 -23.59
CA PRO A 244 11.18 1.59 -23.21
C PRO A 244 11.94 0.61 -22.30
N LYS A 245 13.22 0.88 -21.99
CA LYS A 245 13.99 0.08 -21.06
C LYS A 245 13.61 0.43 -19.63
N ALA A 246 13.74 -0.57 -18.76
CA ALA A 246 13.66 -0.41 -17.32
C ALA A 246 14.62 0.68 -16.82
N ASP A 247 14.22 1.33 -15.74
CA ASP A 247 14.99 2.37 -15.08
C ASP A 247 16.37 1.83 -14.64
N PRO A 248 17.48 2.48 -15.03
CA PRO A 248 18.83 2.03 -14.67
C PRO A 248 19.12 2.10 -13.17
N ASN A 249 18.42 2.95 -12.41
CA ASN A 249 18.57 3.03 -10.96
C ASN A 249 17.26 2.62 -10.28
N VAL A 250 17.31 1.59 -9.44
CA VAL A 250 16.15 1.16 -8.63
C VAL A 250 15.98 2.15 -7.47
N ILE A 251 14.88 2.91 -7.50
CA ILE A 251 14.51 3.81 -6.40
C ILE A 251 13.84 3.01 -5.27
N LEU A 252 14.67 2.27 -4.53
CA LEU A 252 14.23 1.31 -3.51
C LEU A 252 13.29 1.96 -2.48
N GLY A 253 12.15 1.32 -2.26
CA GLY A 253 11.16 1.74 -1.27
C GLY A 253 10.18 2.81 -1.77
N ALA A 254 10.29 3.29 -3.02
CA ALA A 254 9.34 4.26 -3.55
C ALA A 254 7.96 3.62 -3.80
N LEU A 255 6.90 4.23 -3.29
CA LEU A 255 5.53 3.80 -3.53
C LEU A 255 4.98 4.54 -4.75
N VAL A 256 4.78 3.81 -5.86
CA VAL A 256 4.16 4.38 -7.07
C VAL A 256 2.66 4.63 -6.87
N GLY A 257 2.05 5.41 -7.76
CA GLY A 257 0.63 5.75 -7.72
C GLY A 257 -0.37 4.59 -7.70
N GLY A 258 0.03 3.42 -8.19
CA GLY A 258 -0.72 2.17 -8.08
C GLY A 258 -1.74 1.96 -9.21
N PRO A 259 -2.62 0.95 -9.10
CA PRO A 259 -3.55 0.59 -10.16
C PRO A 259 -4.74 1.55 -10.27
N ASP A 260 -5.49 1.41 -11.36
CA ASP A 260 -6.80 2.03 -11.55
C ASP A 260 -7.90 1.36 -10.72
N ALA A 261 -9.13 1.86 -10.87
CA ALA A 261 -10.31 1.38 -10.14
C ALA A 261 -10.65 -0.11 -10.35
N ASN A 262 -10.07 -0.75 -11.37
CA ASN A 262 -10.30 -2.15 -11.73
C ASN A 262 -9.07 -3.03 -11.46
N ASP A 263 -8.13 -2.56 -10.64
CA ASP A 263 -6.86 -3.23 -10.33
C ASP A 263 -5.92 -3.37 -11.55
N ALA A 264 -6.17 -2.64 -12.64
CA ALA A 264 -5.28 -2.62 -13.79
C ALA A 264 -4.14 -1.62 -13.56
N PHE A 265 -2.94 -1.98 -14.01
CA PHE A 265 -1.73 -1.16 -13.81
C PHE A 265 -0.83 -1.28 -15.02
N SER A 266 -0.38 -0.15 -15.58
CA SER A 266 0.62 -0.15 -16.63
C SER A 266 1.94 0.36 -16.07
N ASP A 267 2.97 -0.48 -16.05
CA ASP A 267 4.35 -0.10 -15.68
C ASP A 267 4.98 0.68 -16.83
N ASP A 268 4.49 1.90 -17.06
CA ASP A 268 4.96 2.83 -18.07
C ASP A 268 5.35 4.14 -17.39
N ARG A 269 6.59 4.59 -17.61
CA ARG A 269 7.12 5.85 -17.10
C ARG A 269 6.28 7.06 -17.51
N LYS A 270 5.63 7.00 -18.67
CA LYS A 270 4.77 8.08 -19.16
C LYS A 270 3.42 8.14 -18.45
N ASN A 271 3.04 7.05 -17.81
CA ASN A 271 1.83 6.95 -17.03
C ASN A 271 2.03 7.54 -15.63
N TYR A 272 2.36 8.84 -15.57
CA TYR A 272 2.71 9.54 -14.33
C TYR A 272 1.61 9.42 -13.26
N GLN A 273 0.34 9.30 -13.63
CA GLN A 273 -0.76 9.12 -12.66
C GLN A 273 -0.56 7.89 -11.78
N HIS A 274 -0.06 6.80 -12.36
CA HIS A 274 0.05 5.50 -11.71
C HIS A 274 1.49 5.12 -11.37
N THR A 275 2.50 5.69 -12.05
CA THR A 275 3.92 5.37 -11.85
C THR A 275 4.72 6.43 -11.11
N GLU A 276 4.12 7.57 -10.73
CA GLU A 276 4.77 8.62 -9.93
C GLU A 276 4.88 8.24 -8.45
N PRO A 277 6.09 8.15 -7.89
CA PRO A 277 6.28 8.09 -6.45
C PRO A 277 6.27 9.49 -5.83
N THR A 278 5.73 9.64 -4.63
CA THR A 278 5.74 10.92 -3.90
C THR A 278 6.12 10.75 -2.44
N LEU A 279 6.60 11.82 -1.82
CA LEU A 279 6.82 11.83 -0.37
C LEU A 279 5.50 11.66 0.40
N ALA A 280 4.40 12.19 -0.13
CA ALA A 280 3.07 12.09 0.49
C ALA A 280 2.55 10.64 0.53
N SER A 281 2.88 9.81 -0.47
CA SER A 281 2.53 8.38 -0.47
C SER A 281 3.43 7.55 0.45
N ASN A 282 4.72 7.88 0.51
CA ASN A 282 5.70 7.16 1.30
C ASN A 282 5.65 7.46 2.81
N ALA A 283 5.44 8.72 3.21
CA ALA A 283 5.57 9.14 4.60
C ALA A 283 4.63 8.39 5.57
N PRO A 284 3.33 8.19 5.27
CA PRO A 284 2.42 7.47 6.17
C PRO A 284 2.78 5.98 6.32
N LEU A 285 3.34 5.35 5.28
CA LEU A 285 3.69 3.93 5.29
C LEU A 285 4.76 3.59 6.33
N VAL A 286 5.66 4.52 6.64
CA VAL A 286 6.67 4.29 7.69
C VAL A 286 6.01 3.98 9.02
N GLY A 287 4.98 4.74 9.40
CA GLY A 287 4.22 4.49 10.63
C GLY A 287 3.40 3.20 10.58
N VAL A 288 2.81 2.87 9.43
CA VAL A 288 2.07 1.62 9.23
C VAL A 288 3.00 0.41 9.41
N PHE A 289 4.11 0.37 8.69
CA PHE A 289 5.06 -0.74 8.76
C PHE A 289 5.70 -0.85 10.14
N ALA A 290 6.05 0.26 10.79
CA ALA A 290 6.55 0.24 12.16
C ALA A 290 5.54 -0.39 13.14
N LYS A 291 4.25 -0.06 13.03
CA LYS A 291 3.22 -0.69 13.86
C LYS A 291 3.07 -2.17 13.54
N LEU A 292 2.99 -2.55 12.26
CA LEU A 292 2.81 -3.94 11.86
C LEU A 292 4.00 -4.83 12.29
N ASP A 293 5.22 -4.30 12.21
CA ASP A 293 6.44 -4.98 12.69
C ASP A 293 6.46 -5.14 14.23
N SER A 294 5.88 -4.18 14.96
CA SER A 294 5.78 -4.24 16.43
C SER A 294 4.78 -5.27 16.97
N VAL A 295 3.85 -5.75 16.13
CA VAL A 295 2.86 -6.74 16.54
C VAL A 295 3.53 -8.11 16.46
N PRO A 296 3.60 -8.88 17.57
CA PRO A 296 4.13 -10.23 17.54
C PRO A 296 3.36 -11.03 16.48
N ASP A 297 4.08 -11.82 15.70
CA ASP A 297 3.45 -12.72 14.73
C ASP A 297 2.59 -13.72 15.53
N THR A 298 1.30 -13.41 15.71
CA THR A 298 0.39 -14.21 16.55
C THR A 298 0.01 -15.53 15.90
N GLY A 299 0.73 -15.96 14.86
CA GLY A 299 0.48 -17.22 14.22
C GLY A 299 -0.90 -17.29 13.58
N ASP A 300 -1.51 -16.14 13.24
CA ASP A 300 -2.66 -16.09 12.32
C ASP A 300 -2.22 -16.32 10.87
N SER A 301 -1.08 -17.02 10.70
CA SER A 301 -1.08 -18.16 9.81
C SER A 301 -2.27 -19.05 10.19
N SER A 302 -3.33 -18.98 9.40
CA SER A 302 -4.09 -20.19 9.12
C SER A 302 -3.11 -21.21 8.52
N SER A 303 -2.37 -21.86 9.41
CA SER A 303 -1.52 -23.00 9.18
C SER A 303 -2.48 -24.16 8.94
N TYR A 304 -3.16 -24.11 7.80
CA TYR A 304 -3.72 -25.31 7.21
C TYR A 304 -2.53 -26.21 6.93
N ALA A 305 -2.48 -27.30 7.69
CA ALA A 305 -1.44 -28.30 7.66
C ALA A 305 -0.96 -28.55 6.23
N ALA A 306 0.35 -28.47 6.03
CA ALA A 306 0.98 -28.87 4.78
C ALA A 306 0.39 -30.22 4.35
N SER A 307 -0.26 -30.26 3.19
CA SER A 307 -0.60 -31.54 2.58
C SER A 307 0.71 -32.29 2.40
N LYS A 308 0.77 -33.52 2.96
CA LYS A 308 1.95 -34.37 2.91
C LYS A 308 2.44 -34.45 1.47
N ALA A 309 3.71 -34.10 1.27
CA ALA A 309 4.41 -34.30 0.02
C ALA A 309 4.19 -35.74 -0.48
N SER A 310 3.81 -35.88 -1.75
CA SER A 310 3.88 -37.15 -2.44
C SER A 310 5.33 -37.65 -2.41
N PRO A 311 5.60 -38.93 -2.08
CA PRO A 311 6.96 -39.42 -2.03
C PRO A 311 7.62 -39.32 -3.42
N PRO A 312 8.92 -38.96 -3.49
CA PRO A 312 9.61 -38.73 -4.75
C PRO A 312 9.73 -40.03 -5.56
N LYS A 313 9.42 -39.95 -6.86
CA LYS A 313 9.91 -40.95 -7.82
C LYS A 313 11.43 -40.80 -7.89
N LYS A 314 12.16 -41.91 -7.67
CA LYS A 314 13.62 -41.94 -7.47
C LYS A 314 14.50 -41.45 -8.63
N ASP A 315 13.92 -41.05 -9.76
CA ASP A 315 14.66 -40.66 -10.98
C ASP A 315 14.20 -39.31 -11.58
N ALA A 316 13.47 -38.48 -10.84
CA ALA A 316 13.01 -37.18 -11.34
C ALA A 316 14.14 -36.12 -11.27
N PRO A 317 14.40 -35.35 -12.36
CA PRO A 317 15.48 -34.35 -12.37
C PRO A 317 15.14 -33.11 -11.52
N ILE A 318 13.86 -32.92 -11.20
CA ILE A 318 13.33 -31.82 -10.40
C ILE A 318 12.49 -32.38 -9.25
N GLU A 319 12.69 -31.85 -8.06
CA GLU A 319 11.82 -32.06 -6.90
C GLU A 319 10.84 -30.89 -6.78
N PHE A 320 9.53 -31.17 -6.72
CA PHE A 320 8.50 -30.15 -6.58
C PHE A 320 7.96 -30.07 -5.16
N VAL A 321 7.88 -28.85 -4.63
CA VAL A 321 7.20 -28.52 -3.38
C VAL A 321 6.03 -27.60 -3.70
N HIS A 322 4.82 -28.03 -3.34
CA HIS A 322 3.59 -27.26 -3.54
C HIS A 322 3.18 -26.60 -2.22
N LYS A 323 2.82 -25.31 -2.27
CA LYS A 323 2.33 -24.55 -1.13
C LYS A 323 1.14 -23.69 -1.52
N ILE A 324 0.05 -23.75 -0.76
CA ILE A 324 -1.00 -22.74 -0.85
C ILE A 324 -0.53 -21.51 -0.07
N THR A 325 -0.52 -20.36 -0.74
CA THR A 325 0.02 -19.10 -0.21
C THR A 325 -1.07 -18.06 0.06
N ASN A 326 -2.24 -18.23 -0.53
CA ASN A 326 -3.40 -17.39 -0.29
C ASN A 326 -4.69 -18.16 -0.62
N THR A 327 -5.78 -17.83 0.07
CA THR A 327 -7.12 -18.38 -0.17
C THR A 327 -8.13 -17.24 -0.06
N TRP A 328 -9.09 -17.17 -0.97
CA TRP A 328 -10.19 -16.21 -0.92
C TRP A 328 -11.46 -16.81 -1.50
N LYS A 329 -12.61 -16.20 -1.19
CA LYS A 329 -13.92 -16.63 -1.69
C LYS A 329 -14.50 -15.55 -2.59
N THR A 330 -14.98 -15.95 -3.77
CA THR A 330 -15.67 -15.08 -4.73
C THR A 330 -16.93 -15.79 -5.21
N ASN A 331 -18.10 -15.15 -5.08
CA ASN A 331 -19.40 -15.72 -5.47
C ASN A 331 -19.65 -17.13 -4.92
N GLY A 332 -19.29 -17.37 -3.66
CA GLY A 332 -19.46 -18.67 -2.99
C GLY A 332 -18.44 -19.74 -3.37
N THR A 333 -17.54 -19.47 -4.31
CA THR A 333 -16.47 -20.41 -4.74
C THR A 333 -15.16 -20.07 -4.05
N ASP A 334 -14.47 -21.08 -3.52
CA ASP A 334 -13.13 -20.94 -2.93
C ASP A 334 -12.06 -20.96 -4.03
N TYR A 335 -11.14 -20.00 -3.97
CA TYR A 335 -9.98 -19.87 -4.85
C TYR A 335 -8.69 -19.94 -4.04
N PHE A 336 -7.68 -20.56 -4.64
CA PHE A 336 -6.39 -20.79 -4.00
C PHE A 336 -5.25 -20.27 -4.89
N ARG A 337 -4.27 -19.60 -4.28
CA ARG A 337 -2.99 -19.28 -4.91
C ARG A 337 -1.98 -20.35 -4.55
N HIS A 338 -1.67 -21.21 -5.51
CA HIS A 338 -0.66 -22.26 -5.37
C HIS A 338 0.70 -21.74 -5.83
N GLU A 339 1.69 -21.77 -4.94
CA GLU A 339 3.11 -21.58 -5.27
C GLU A 339 3.77 -22.95 -5.38
N VAL A 340 4.43 -23.21 -6.50
CA VAL A 340 5.18 -24.44 -6.75
C VAL A 340 6.66 -24.09 -6.89
N THR A 341 7.49 -24.70 -6.04
CA THR A 341 8.94 -24.59 -6.11
C THR A 341 9.51 -25.86 -6.75
N GLY A 342 10.20 -25.73 -7.88
CA GLY A 342 10.92 -26.83 -8.52
C GLY A 342 12.42 -26.71 -8.26
N LYS A 343 13.02 -27.69 -7.58
CA LYS A 343 14.45 -27.72 -7.24
C LYS A 343 15.20 -28.71 -8.13
N ASN A 344 16.30 -28.28 -8.74
CA ASN A 344 17.17 -29.17 -9.50
C ASN A 344 17.93 -30.13 -8.57
N VAL A 345 17.65 -31.41 -8.72
CA VAL A 345 18.27 -32.51 -7.96
C VAL A 345 19.08 -33.47 -8.84
N CYS A 346 19.18 -33.23 -10.16
CA CYS A 346 19.86 -34.14 -11.10
C CYS A 346 21.40 -34.02 -11.10
N GLY A 347 21.96 -33.06 -10.36
CA GLY A 347 23.41 -32.88 -10.22
C GLY A 347 24.09 -32.15 -11.39
N LYS A 348 23.37 -31.80 -12.46
CA LYS A 348 23.88 -31.03 -13.61
C LYS A 348 23.01 -29.81 -13.87
N PRO A 349 23.52 -28.72 -14.50
CA PRO A 349 22.66 -27.64 -14.96
C PRO A 349 21.58 -28.18 -15.91
N ILE A 350 20.35 -27.69 -15.80
CA ILE A 350 19.26 -27.99 -16.72
C ILE A 350 19.08 -26.77 -17.62
N THR A 351 19.46 -26.88 -18.89
CA THR A 351 19.37 -25.80 -19.89
C THR A 351 18.02 -25.76 -20.61
N TYR A 352 17.22 -26.82 -20.48
CA TYR A 352 15.86 -26.87 -21.00
C TYR A 352 14.98 -27.70 -20.07
N LEU A 353 13.81 -27.19 -19.72
CA LEU A 353 12.81 -27.89 -18.94
C LEU A 353 11.43 -27.65 -19.55
N LYS A 354 10.70 -28.74 -19.76
CA LYS A 354 9.29 -28.74 -20.15
C LYS A 354 8.49 -29.47 -19.08
N LEU A 355 7.43 -28.82 -18.63
CA LEU A 355 6.53 -29.30 -17.60
C LEU A 355 5.18 -29.66 -18.22
N ASP A 356 4.62 -30.76 -17.73
CA ASP A 356 3.22 -31.12 -17.93
C ASP A 356 2.42 -30.70 -16.68
N ILE A 357 1.39 -29.88 -16.87
CA ILE A 357 0.54 -29.36 -15.80
C ILE A 357 -0.92 -29.71 -16.10
N GLU A 358 -1.34 -30.86 -15.60
CA GLU A 358 -2.71 -31.38 -15.73
C GLU A 358 -3.65 -30.71 -14.71
N ASN A 359 -4.95 -30.65 -15.03
CA ASN A 359 -6.01 -30.07 -14.19
C ASN A 359 -5.77 -28.60 -13.80
N LEU A 360 -4.99 -27.87 -14.59
CA LEU A 360 -4.89 -26.43 -14.48
C LEU A 360 -6.12 -25.79 -15.11
N SER A 361 -6.93 -25.10 -14.30
CA SER A 361 -8.17 -24.46 -14.75
C SER A 361 -8.15 -22.93 -14.69
N GLY A 362 -7.14 -22.34 -14.04
CA GLY A 362 -6.99 -20.89 -13.94
C GLY A 362 -5.59 -20.40 -14.34
N PRO A 363 -5.32 -19.10 -14.16
CA PRO A 363 -4.11 -18.49 -14.70
C PRO A 363 -2.84 -18.98 -14.00
N ILE A 364 -1.75 -19.09 -14.77
CA ILE A 364 -0.42 -19.51 -14.32
C ILE A 364 0.62 -18.45 -14.67
N TYR A 365 1.58 -18.26 -13.77
CA TYR A 365 2.58 -17.19 -13.79
C TYR A 365 3.96 -17.77 -13.48
N GLY A 366 5.02 -17.20 -14.07
CA GLY A 366 6.40 -17.66 -13.88
C GLY A 366 6.82 -18.82 -14.80
N LEU A 367 5.95 -19.22 -15.73
CA LEU A 367 6.24 -20.18 -16.80
C LEU A 367 5.71 -19.65 -18.14
N LYS A 368 6.28 -20.15 -19.23
CA LYS A 368 5.85 -19.84 -20.60
C LYS A 368 4.98 -20.99 -21.13
N ALA A 369 3.74 -20.71 -21.51
CA ALA A 369 2.89 -21.69 -22.18
C ALA A 369 3.44 -22.05 -23.57
N THR A 370 3.34 -23.32 -23.95
CA THR A 370 3.69 -23.79 -25.30
C THR A 370 2.45 -23.95 -26.18
N LYS A 371 2.65 -24.30 -27.47
CA LYS A 371 1.54 -24.64 -28.38
C LYS A 371 0.84 -25.96 -28.04
N ALA A 372 1.47 -26.82 -27.22
CA ALA A 372 0.87 -28.08 -26.80
C ALA A 372 0.04 -27.86 -25.52
N ALA A 373 -1.12 -28.53 -25.43
CA ALA A 373 -1.98 -28.46 -24.26
C ALA A 373 -1.23 -28.94 -23.00
N HIS A 374 -1.48 -28.29 -21.86
CA HIS A 374 -0.88 -28.59 -20.55
C HIS A 374 0.65 -28.44 -20.48
N MET A 375 1.30 -27.93 -21.52
CA MET A 375 2.75 -27.92 -21.62
C MET A 375 3.35 -26.53 -21.42
N TYR A 376 4.28 -26.44 -20.47
CA TYR A 376 4.92 -25.19 -20.04
C TYR A 376 6.45 -25.30 -20.04
N GLU A 377 7.14 -24.20 -20.30
CA GLU A 377 8.59 -24.10 -20.33
C GLU A 377 9.09 -22.98 -19.41
N PHE A 378 10.41 -22.90 -19.23
CA PHE A 378 11.03 -21.77 -18.54
C PHE A 378 10.65 -20.42 -19.17
N PRO A 379 10.54 -19.35 -18.36
CA PRO A 379 10.45 -18.01 -18.89
C PRO A 379 11.75 -17.63 -19.61
N GLU A 380 11.67 -16.72 -20.59
CA GLU A 380 12.79 -16.43 -21.52
C GLU A 380 14.08 -15.93 -20.84
N TRP A 381 13.96 -15.40 -19.62
CA TRP A 381 15.07 -14.92 -18.82
C TRP A 381 15.81 -16.04 -18.06
N LEU A 382 15.21 -17.22 -17.88
CA LEU A 382 15.83 -18.35 -17.17
C LEU A 382 16.49 -19.31 -18.16
N LYS A 383 17.76 -19.04 -18.49
CA LYS A 383 18.53 -19.79 -19.50
C LYS A 383 19.04 -21.16 -19.01
N ALA A 384 19.25 -21.32 -17.71
CA ALA A 384 19.65 -22.56 -17.09
C ALA A 384 19.27 -22.58 -15.62
N LEU A 385 18.97 -23.77 -15.09
CA LEU A 385 18.76 -24.03 -13.67
C LEU A 385 19.92 -24.88 -13.14
N ASN A 386 20.87 -24.27 -12.44
CA ASN A 386 22.05 -24.99 -11.94
C ASN A 386 21.70 -26.02 -10.86
N SER A 387 22.62 -26.94 -10.58
CA SER A 387 22.43 -27.93 -9.53
C SER A 387 22.07 -27.27 -8.20
N LYS A 388 21.05 -27.80 -7.51
CA LYS A 388 20.47 -27.29 -6.25
C LYS A 388 19.77 -25.94 -6.33
N GLN A 389 19.78 -25.24 -7.48
CA GLN A 389 18.94 -24.06 -7.66
C GLN A 389 17.46 -24.45 -7.78
N ALA A 390 16.61 -23.52 -7.39
CA ALA A 390 15.17 -23.67 -7.49
C ALA A 390 14.57 -22.54 -8.32
N PHE A 391 13.50 -22.86 -9.03
CA PHE A 391 12.60 -21.89 -9.64
C PHE A 391 11.25 -21.96 -8.97
N LYS A 392 10.47 -20.89 -9.11
CA LYS A 392 9.10 -20.81 -8.59
C LYS A 392 8.16 -20.40 -9.69
N PHE A 393 6.97 -20.98 -9.66
CA PHE A 393 5.84 -20.53 -10.46
C PHE A 393 4.58 -20.60 -9.63
N VAL A 394 3.56 -19.88 -10.07
CA VAL A 394 2.32 -19.71 -9.32
C VAL A 394 1.14 -19.98 -10.23
N TYR A 395 0.12 -20.65 -9.74
CA TYR A 395 -1.17 -20.70 -10.42
C TYR A 395 -2.31 -20.42 -9.46
N ILE A 396 -3.40 -19.90 -10.00
CA ILE A 396 -4.62 -19.59 -9.26
C ILE A 396 -5.73 -20.45 -9.82
N GLN A 397 -6.43 -21.21 -8.97
CA GLN A 397 -7.65 -21.89 -9.37
C GLN A 397 -8.54 -22.20 -8.17
N GLY A 398 -9.81 -22.48 -8.45
CA GLY A 398 -10.70 -23.12 -7.49
C GLY A 398 -10.62 -24.65 -7.58
N GLY A 399 -10.98 -25.33 -6.49
CA GLY A 399 -10.99 -26.79 -6.43
C GLY A 399 -9.62 -27.44 -6.20
N GLU A 400 -9.43 -28.65 -6.73
CA GLU A 400 -8.22 -29.47 -6.50
C GLU A 400 -6.95 -28.85 -7.13
N PRO A 401 -5.75 -29.05 -6.54
CA PRO A 401 -4.49 -28.56 -7.11
C PRO A 401 -4.18 -29.18 -8.49
N ALA A 402 -3.56 -28.40 -9.38
CA ALA A 402 -2.99 -28.90 -10.62
C ALA A 402 -1.84 -29.90 -10.36
N LYS A 403 -1.71 -30.92 -11.21
CA LYS A 403 -0.64 -31.92 -11.13
C LYS A 403 0.53 -31.48 -11.98
N VAL A 404 1.72 -31.38 -11.38
CA VAL A 404 2.93 -30.91 -12.06
C VAL A 404 3.90 -32.07 -12.24
N ALA A 405 4.35 -32.30 -13.46
CA ALA A 405 5.35 -33.31 -13.80
C ALA A 405 6.38 -32.77 -14.80
N VAL A 406 7.56 -33.38 -14.83
CA VAL A 406 8.56 -33.10 -15.88
C VAL A 406 8.19 -33.91 -17.11
N ALA A 407 7.87 -33.21 -18.21
CA ALA A 407 7.58 -33.82 -19.51
C ALA A 407 8.86 -34.10 -20.31
N ALA A 408 9.81 -33.16 -20.30
CA ALA A 408 11.11 -33.29 -20.95
C ALA A 408 12.15 -32.37 -20.31
N TYR A 409 13.43 -32.72 -20.39
CA TYR A 409 14.52 -31.86 -19.96
C TYR A 409 15.81 -32.12 -20.75
N ARG A 410 16.72 -31.15 -20.77
CA ARG A 410 18.11 -31.31 -21.24
C ARG A 410 19.07 -30.71 -20.22
N ASN A 411 20.20 -31.38 -20.01
CA ASN A 411 21.30 -30.86 -19.21
C ASN A 411 22.15 -29.94 -20.07
#